data_AF-A0A8S0VQ82-F1
#
_entry.id   AF-A0A8S0VQ82-F1
#
_cell.length_a   1.000
_cell.length_b   1.000
_cell.length_c   1.000
_cell.angle_alpha   90.00
_cell.angle_beta   90.00
_cell.angle_gamma   90.00
#
_symmetry.space_group_name_H-M   'P 1'
#
loop_
_entity.id
_entity.type
_entity.pdbx_description
1 polymer ?
#
loop_
_entity_poly.entity_id
_entity_poly.type
_entity_poly.pdbx_seq_one_letter_code
_entity_poly.pdbx_strand_id
1 'polypeptide(L)'
;MFIRHIIRIPTLYRGLATQAGPAIATPATLHLKTGQSFFGKSFGAPRNIYGETVFSTSITSYTESMTDPSYRGQILVFTTPMIGNYGVPHNKAPYNSQDVGVVLESQNIQCAAVIVGDVAEKFSHYTAVESLAAWCKRNNVPGITGVDTRAITRLLRDQGTTLGRIAIGPDAALPAPDASKYWDPSKENLVDQVSTKAVYELNPTGSIKIAVLDFGAKANILRSLVRRDAAVTVFPWNYDFNAVRDQYDGLFLTNGPGDPAHCMEAALKLRKTLHEWNKPIFGICMGHQIIGMAAGLDAYRMTFGNRGHNQPVLALASAGSIKAGRVYVTSQNHQYALKLQDPFPAGWEPFFINCNDSSVEGIKSTAESGKKVWGVQFHPESAGGPLDTIEMFSDFVSECKAHKLSLGHTVAHSMETTVEAPLDIPVKRVAVAAAA
;
A
#
# COMPACT_ATOMS: atom_id res chain seq x y z
N MET A 1 8.01 14.85 61.58
CA MET A 1 8.87 14.81 60.39
C MET A 1 8.13 14.06 59.29
N PHE A 2 7.51 14.76 58.34
CA PHE A 2 6.88 14.16 57.16
C PHE A 2 7.76 14.46 55.95
N ILE A 3 8.47 13.44 55.45
CA ILE A 3 9.32 13.56 54.25
C ILE A 3 8.44 13.32 53.02
N ARG A 4 8.08 14.40 52.32
CA ARG A 4 7.44 14.33 50.99
C ARG A 4 8.45 13.81 49.97
N HIS A 5 8.21 12.62 49.42
CA HIS A 5 8.92 12.13 48.25
C HIS A 5 8.41 12.87 47.01
N ILE A 6 9.19 13.83 46.53
CA ILE A 6 8.96 14.47 45.23
C ILE A 6 9.46 13.50 44.16
N ILE A 7 8.53 12.83 43.48
CA ILE A 7 8.84 12.06 42.28
C ILE A 7 9.16 13.08 41.18
N ARG A 8 10.45 13.20 40.81
CA ARG A 8 10.88 13.95 39.63
C ARG A 8 10.47 13.15 38.38
N ILE A 9 9.41 13.58 37.73
CA ILE A 9 9.11 13.18 36.35
C ILE A 9 10.23 13.79 35.48
N PRO A 10 10.96 13.01 34.67
CA PRO A 10 11.97 13.57 33.78
C PRO A 10 11.28 14.44 32.72
N THR A 11 11.47 15.75 32.81
CA THR A 11 11.12 16.70 31.76
C THR A 11 12.01 16.45 30.56
N LEU A 12 11.46 15.84 29.52
CA LEU A 12 12.10 15.76 28.20
C LEU A 12 12.20 17.18 27.64
N TYR A 13 13.35 17.83 27.83
CA TYR A 13 13.65 19.12 27.19
C TYR A 13 13.64 18.93 25.66
N ARG A 14 12.71 19.60 24.98
CA ARG A 14 12.69 19.72 23.51
C ARG A 14 13.79 20.68 23.09
N GLY A 15 14.89 20.16 22.57
CA GLY A 15 15.82 20.96 21.76
C GLY A 15 15.19 21.28 20.40
N LEU A 16 15.33 22.52 19.93
CA LEU A 16 14.87 22.95 18.59
C LEU A 16 15.63 22.26 17.43
N ALA A 17 16.72 21.55 17.74
CA ALA A 17 17.43 20.66 16.84
C ALA A 17 18.13 19.56 17.63
N THR A 18 18.12 18.33 17.10
CA THR A 18 18.87 17.19 17.64
C THR A 18 20.37 17.39 17.40
N GLN A 19 21.21 17.06 18.40
CA GLN A 19 22.66 17.07 18.26
C GLN A 19 23.10 15.78 17.56
N ALA A 20 23.71 15.90 16.38
CA ALA A 20 24.38 14.78 15.71
C ALA A 20 25.85 14.80 16.14
N GLY A 21 26.33 13.72 16.76
CA GLY A 21 27.76 13.55 17.06
C GLY A 21 28.53 13.14 15.79
N PRO A 22 29.82 13.49 15.67
CA PRO A 22 30.63 13.09 14.52
C PRO A 22 30.92 11.60 14.59
N ALA A 23 30.21 10.79 13.81
CA ALA A 23 30.50 9.37 13.65
C ALA A 23 31.42 9.17 12.43
N ILE A 24 32.50 8.41 12.60
CA ILE A 24 33.26 7.88 11.46
C ILE A 24 32.27 7.12 10.58
N ALA A 25 32.11 7.57 9.33
CA ALA A 25 31.15 6.99 8.42
C ALA A 25 31.51 5.53 8.13
N THR A 26 30.64 4.59 8.52
CA THR A 26 30.83 3.17 8.21
C THR A 26 30.54 2.95 6.73
N PRO A 27 31.46 2.40 5.93
CA PRO A 27 31.23 2.16 4.52
C PRO A 27 30.09 1.16 4.30
N ALA A 28 29.32 1.35 3.23
CA ALA A 28 28.28 0.43 2.82
C ALA A 28 28.19 0.32 1.30
N THR A 29 27.70 -0.81 0.80
CA THR A 29 27.56 -1.06 -0.64
C THR A 29 26.30 -1.85 -0.93
N LEU A 30 25.56 -1.43 -1.96
CA LEU A 30 24.49 -2.20 -2.57
C LEU A 30 25.06 -2.93 -3.78
N HIS A 31 25.11 -4.27 -3.72
CA HIS A 31 25.44 -5.10 -4.88
C HIS A 31 24.13 -5.60 -5.51
N LEU A 32 23.95 -5.37 -6.80
CA LEU A 32 22.83 -5.91 -7.56
C LEU A 32 23.24 -7.22 -8.23
N LYS A 33 22.31 -8.16 -8.33
CA LYS A 33 22.51 -9.44 -9.04
C LYS A 33 22.85 -9.24 -10.52
N THR A 34 22.45 -8.11 -11.11
CA THR A 34 22.82 -7.71 -12.47
C THR A 34 24.26 -7.23 -12.62
N GLY A 35 25.04 -7.18 -11.53
CA GLY A 35 26.49 -6.93 -11.53
C GLY A 35 26.90 -5.53 -11.08
N GLN A 36 25.99 -4.56 -11.10
CA GLN A 36 26.27 -3.19 -10.68
C GLN A 36 26.40 -3.10 -9.15
N SER A 37 27.30 -2.24 -8.68
CA SER A 37 27.51 -1.97 -7.26
C SER A 37 27.46 -0.47 -7.00
N PHE A 38 26.80 -0.08 -5.92
CA PHE A 38 26.62 1.32 -5.53
C PHE A 38 27.18 1.54 -4.13
N PHE A 39 28.20 2.39 -4.04
CA PHE A 39 28.95 2.65 -2.81
C PHE A 39 28.37 3.84 -2.07
N GLY A 40 28.32 3.75 -0.74
CA GLY A 40 27.80 4.80 0.12
C GLY A 40 28.24 4.60 1.57
N LYS A 41 27.46 5.18 2.48
CA LYS A 41 27.70 5.15 3.92
C LYS A 41 26.50 4.56 4.65
N SER A 42 26.76 3.77 5.68
CA SER A 42 25.70 3.22 6.53
C SER A 42 25.16 4.31 7.47
N PHE A 43 23.83 4.40 7.57
CA PHE A 43 23.16 5.21 8.60
C PHE A 43 22.22 4.37 9.50
N GLY A 44 21.82 3.18 9.05
CA GLY A 44 20.91 2.28 9.76
C GLY A 44 21.61 1.23 10.64
N ALA A 45 20.98 0.07 10.77
CA ALA A 45 21.54 -1.06 11.51
C ALA A 45 22.80 -1.63 10.83
N PRO A 46 23.83 -2.04 11.58
CA PRO A 46 25.08 -2.56 11.04
C PRO A 46 24.96 -4.05 10.67
N ARG A 47 24.11 -4.36 9.69
CA ARG A 47 23.88 -5.73 9.22
C ARG A 47 23.85 -5.84 7.70
N ASN A 48 24.26 -6.99 7.22
CA ASN A 48 24.06 -7.35 5.82
C ASN A 48 22.67 -7.94 5.64
N ILE A 49 22.07 -7.73 4.46
CA ILE A 49 20.80 -8.36 4.11
C ILE A 49 20.68 -8.54 2.60
N TYR A 50 19.84 -9.49 2.21
CA TYR A 50 19.40 -9.69 0.82
C TYR A 50 17.95 -9.27 0.68
N GLY A 51 17.55 -8.92 -0.53
CA GLY A 51 16.16 -8.64 -0.84
C GLY A 51 16.00 -8.25 -2.30
N GLU A 52 14.76 -8.03 -2.70
CA GLU A 52 14.46 -7.48 -4.03
C GLU A 52 14.61 -5.96 -4.01
N THR A 53 15.43 -5.39 -4.90
CA THR A 53 15.65 -3.95 -4.99
C THR A 53 14.58 -3.31 -5.85
N VAL A 54 13.83 -2.39 -5.23
CA VAL A 54 12.73 -1.65 -5.85
C VAL A 54 12.95 -0.15 -5.64
N PHE A 55 12.25 0.69 -6.40
CA PHE A 55 12.25 2.13 -6.18
C PHE A 55 10.84 2.67 -5.98
N SER A 56 10.72 3.80 -5.27
CA SER A 56 9.49 4.56 -5.13
C SER A 56 9.69 6.02 -5.51
N THR A 57 8.76 6.54 -6.31
CA THR A 57 8.73 7.96 -6.71
C THR A 57 8.06 8.88 -5.69
N SER A 58 7.64 8.35 -4.54
CA SER A 58 7.01 9.14 -3.48
C SER A 58 7.96 10.24 -2.95
N ILE A 59 7.46 11.48 -2.98
CA ILE A 59 8.21 12.66 -2.53
C ILE A 59 8.16 12.81 -1.01
N THR A 60 7.06 12.37 -0.41
CA THR A 60 6.80 12.39 1.03
C THR A 60 6.48 10.98 1.52
N SER A 61 6.25 10.83 2.82
CA SER A 61 5.73 9.61 3.44
C SER A 61 6.69 8.41 3.41
N TYR A 62 7.98 8.67 3.68
CA TYR A 62 8.97 7.61 3.83
C TYR A 62 8.67 6.74 5.05
N THR A 63 8.09 7.29 6.13
CA THR A 63 7.70 6.50 7.31
C THR A 63 6.58 5.52 6.98
N GLU A 64 5.54 5.99 6.32
CA GLU A 64 4.37 5.24 5.89
C GLU A 64 4.80 4.16 4.89
N SER A 65 5.60 4.53 3.88
CA SER A 65 6.18 3.60 2.91
C SER A 65 7.02 2.52 3.59
N MET A 66 7.88 2.88 4.54
CA MET A 66 8.72 1.90 5.25
C MET A 66 7.90 0.94 6.11
N THR A 67 6.72 1.36 6.59
CA THR A 67 5.80 0.49 7.36
C THR A 67 4.72 -0.18 6.52
N ASP A 68 4.70 0.00 5.20
CA ASP A 68 3.74 -0.68 4.31
C ASP A 68 4.13 -2.17 4.14
N PRO A 69 3.26 -3.12 4.55
CA PRO A 69 3.55 -4.56 4.45
C PRO A 69 3.88 -5.04 3.05
N SER A 70 3.44 -4.33 2.00
CA SER A 70 3.73 -4.65 0.61
C SER A 70 5.24 -4.61 0.28
N TYR A 71 6.06 -3.92 1.08
CA TYR A 71 7.53 -3.90 0.92
C TYR A 71 8.27 -5.04 1.64
N ARG A 72 7.57 -6.02 2.20
CA ARG A 72 8.22 -7.15 2.89
C ARG A 72 9.27 -7.82 1.98
N GLY A 73 10.50 -7.95 2.47
CA GLY A 73 11.61 -8.56 1.72
C GLY A 73 12.25 -7.66 0.65
N GLN A 74 11.81 -6.41 0.51
CA GLN A 74 12.31 -5.49 -0.51
C GLN A 74 13.29 -4.45 0.06
N ILE A 75 14.34 -4.14 -0.71
CA ILE A 75 15.27 -3.03 -0.49
C ILE A 75 14.66 -1.81 -1.20
N LEU A 76 14.24 -0.82 -0.41
CA LEU A 76 13.50 0.34 -0.90
C LEU A 76 14.44 1.49 -1.23
N VAL A 77 14.50 1.86 -2.52
CA VAL A 77 15.23 3.03 -3.02
C VAL A 77 14.28 4.21 -3.17
N PHE A 78 14.51 5.29 -2.42
CA PHE A 78 13.75 6.51 -2.60
C PHE A 78 14.37 7.37 -3.72
N THR A 79 13.56 7.79 -4.69
CA THR A 79 14.03 8.72 -5.73
C THR A 79 14.25 10.13 -5.19
N THR A 80 13.53 10.49 -4.12
CA THR A 80 13.64 11.78 -3.46
C THR A 80 15.02 11.89 -2.83
N PRO A 81 15.80 12.93 -3.16
CA PRO A 81 17.21 12.98 -2.78
C PRO A 81 17.40 13.13 -1.27
N MET A 82 16.53 13.89 -0.58
CA MET A 82 16.65 14.13 0.86
C MET A 82 15.55 13.38 1.62
N ILE A 83 15.94 12.45 2.48
CA ILE A 83 15.02 11.60 3.26
C ILE A 83 15.35 11.70 4.76
N GLY A 84 14.33 11.75 5.62
CA GLY A 84 14.50 11.86 7.08
C GLY A 84 14.25 13.26 7.67
N ASN A 85 13.95 14.26 6.83
CA ASN A 85 13.80 15.66 7.21
C ASN A 85 12.74 15.94 8.31
N TYR A 86 11.63 15.19 8.32
CA TYR A 86 10.59 15.30 9.35
C TYR A 86 10.70 14.24 10.45
N GLY A 87 11.82 13.51 10.53
CA GLY A 87 12.05 12.51 11.57
C GLY A 87 11.05 11.36 11.49
N VAL A 88 10.82 10.68 12.62
CA VAL A 88 9.87 9.58 12.74
C VAL A 88 8.88 9.90 13.87
N PRO A 89 7.57 9.78 13.65
CA PRO A 89 6.58 10.01 14.69
C PRO A 89 6.53 8.85 15.67
N HIS A 90 5.96 9.09 16.85
CA HIS A 90 5.68 8.01 17.79
C HIS A 90 4.58 7.09 17.21
N ASN A 91 4.94 5.86 16.86
CA ASN A 91 4.03 4.92 16.19
C ASN A 91 3.02 4.25 17.13
N LYS A 92 2.22 5.05 17.82
CA LYS A 92 1.14 4.59 18.70
C LYS A 92 -0.03 5.54 18.56
N ALA A 93 -1.19 5.00 18.20
CA ALA A 93 -2.41 5.79 18.14
C ALA A 93 -2.85 6.20 19.56
N PRO A 94 -3.58 7.32 19.71
CA PRO A 94 -4.31 7.62 20.93
C PRO A 94 -5.23 6.45 21.36
N TYR A 95 -5.67 6.44 22.61
CA TYR A 95 -6.64 5.44 23.07
C TYR A 95 -8.05 5.94 22.77
N ASN A 96 -8.59 5.60 21.60
CA ASN A 96 -10.00 5.76 21.28
C ASN A 96 -10.54 4.52 20.53
N SER A 97 -11.86 4.34 20.51
CA SER A 97 -12.51 3.18 19.88
C SER A 97 -12.45 3.17 18.35
N GLN A 98 -12.00 4.27 17.73
CA GLN A 98 -11.88 4.45 16.29
C GLN A 98 -10.43 4.33 15.77
N ASP A 99 -9.48 4.07 16.67
CA ASP A 99 -8.07 3.90 16.37
C ASP A 99 -7.74 2.43 16.14
N VAL A 100 -6.68 2.21 15.37
CA VAL A 100 -6.23 0.87 14.95
C VAL A 100 -4.87 0.51 15.58
N GLY A 101 -4.57 1.13 16.73
CA GLY A 101 -3.36 0.90 17.53
C GLY A 101 -2.11 1.66 17.08
N VAL A 102 -1.97 1.97 15.79
CA VAL A 102 -0.80 2.64 15.20
C VAL A 102 -1.20 3.89 14.42
N VAL A 103 -0.26 4.83 14.25
CA VAL A 103 -0.44 6.01 13.37
C VAL A 103 0.16 5.78 11.97
N LEU A 104 1.23 4.97 11.88
CA LEU A 104 1.81 4.51 10.62
C LEU A 104 1.02 3.33 10.05
N GLU A 105 1.51 2.75 8.95
CA GLU A 105 0.78 1.74 8.18
C GLU A 105 0.91 0.31 8.71
N SER A 106 1.86 0.07 9.62
CA SER A 106 1.92 -1.13 10.45
C SER A 106 2.78 -0.88 11.69
N GLN A 107 2.88 -1.87 12.58
CA GLN A 107 3.64 -1.76 13.82
C GLN A 107 5.15 -1.58 13.60
N ASN A 108 5.71 -2.25 12.59
CA ASN A 108 7.14 -2.37 12.37
C ASN A 108 7.53 -1.88 10.97
N ILE A 109 8.81 -1.59 10.75
CA ILE A 109 9.35 -1.43 9.40
C ILE A 109 9.22 -2.76 8.66
N GLN A 110 8.75 -2.71 7.41
CA GLN A 110 8.44 -3.84 6.56
C GLN A 110 9.50 -4.06 5.48
N CYS A 111 10.08 -2.98 4.95
CA CYS A 111 11.17 -3.07 3.99
C CYS A 111 12.43 -3.68 4.64
N ALA A 112 13.17 -4.46 3.86
CA ALA A 112 14.40 -5.11 4.29
C ALA A 112 15.56 -4.13 4.48
N ALA A 113 15.59 -3.04 3.69
CA ALA A 113 16.60 -1.99 3.78
C ALA A 113 16.11 -0.70 3.09
N VAL A 114 16.81 0.41 3.33
CA VAL A 114 16.50 1.72 2.75
C VAL A 114 17.72 2.34 2.07
N ILE A 115 17.57 2.81 0.83
CA ILE A 115 18.62 3.49 0.06
C ILE A 115 18.17 4.91 -0.27
N VAL A 116 19.02 5.88 0.05
CA VAL A 116 18.74 7.31 -0.13
C VAL A 116 19.93 8.03 -0.74
N GLY A 117 19.66 9.18 -1.39
CA GLY A 117 20.71 10.07 -1.86
C GLY A 117 21.42 10.75 -0.70
N ASP A 118 20.64 11.38 0.17
CA ASP A 118 21.09 12.07 1.37
C ASP A 118 20.11 11.80 2.53
N VAL A 119 20.66 11.48 3.69
CA VAL A 119 19.88 11.21 4.90
C VAL A 119 19.98 12.41 5.82
N ALA A 120 18.85 12.93 6.26
CA ALA A 120 18.84 14.05 7.18
C ALA A 120 19.42 13.63 8.54
N GLU A 121 20.57 14.20 8.91
CA GLU A 121 21.20 14.00 10.22
C GLU A 121 20.39 14.65 11.35
N LYS A 122 19.69 15.73 11.02
CA LYS A 122 18.77 16.46 11.90
C LYS A 122 17.38 16.45 11.29
N PHE A 123 16.37 16.36 12.16
CA PHE A 123 14.98 16.39 11.78
C PHE A 123 14.24 17.52 12.47
N SER A 124 13.17 18.02 11.85
CA SER A 124 12.30 19.03 12.43
C SER A 124 10.86 18.83 12.01
N HIS A 125 10.04 18.29 12.91
CA HIS A 125 8.59 18.19 12.76
C HIS A 125 7.96 18.02 14.15
N TYR A 126 6.79 18.62 14.40
CA TYR A 126 6.19 18.68 15.74
C TYR A 126 5.79 17.30 16.31
N THR A 127 5.59 16.30 15.45
CA THR A 127 5.30 14.91 15.83
C THR A 127 6.53 14.03 15.94
N ALA A 128 7.70 14.49 15.50
CA ALA A 128 8.90 13.67 15.44
C ALA A 128 9.45 13.39 16.84
N VAL A 129 9.80 12.13 17.10
CA VAL A 129 10.37 11.69 18.37
C VAL A 129 11.77 11.09 18.23
N GLU A 130 12.17 10.68 17.02
CA GLU A 130 13.50 10.16 16.73
C GLU A 130 13.90 10.42 15.26
N SER A 131 15.19 10.27 14.95
CA SER A 131 15.69 10.37 13.57
C SER A 131 15.44 9.08 12.81
N LEU A 132 15.41 9.17 11.47
CA LEU A 132 15.33 8.00 10.61
C LEU A 132 16.46 6.99 10.89
N ALA A 133 17.68 7.48 11.11
CA ALA A 133 18.83 6.63 11.42
C ALA A 133 18.68 5.87 12.75
N ALA A 134 18.21 6.56 13.80
CA ALA A 134 17.94 5.93 15.09
C ALA A 134 16.81 4.89 14.97
N TRP A 135 15.74 5.21 14.23
CA TRP A 135 14.63 4.31 14.00
C TRP A 135 15.04 3.04 13.24
N CYS A 136 15.82 3.18 12.16
CA CYS A 136 16.38 2.05 11.41
C CYS A 136 17.27 1.16 12.29
N LYS A 137 18.16 1.75 13.10
CA LYS A 137 18.99 0.99 14.05
C LYS A 137 18.15 0.22 15.06
N ARG A 138 17.16 0.89 15.66
CA ARG A 138 16.26 0.31 16.67
C ARG A 138 15.44 -0.87 16.13
N ASN A 139 15.07 -0.83 14.86
CA ASN A 139 14.30 -1.89 14.19
C ASN A 139 15.19 -2.88 13.43
N ASN A 140 16.51 -2.82 13.60
CA ASN A 140 17.46 -3.70 12.92
C ASN A 140 17.32 -3.69 11.38
N VAL A 141 17.10 -2.50 10.80
CA VAL A 141 16.98 -2.24 9.36
C VAL A 141 18.22 -1.49 8.87
N PRO A 142 19.01 -2.06 7.94
CA PRO A 142 20.14 -1.37 7.34
C PRO A 142 19.69 -0.25 6.40
N GLY A 143 20.53 0.78 6.27
CA GLY A 143 20.29 1.86 5.32
C GLY A 143 21.59 2.44 4.78
N ILE A 144 21.58 2.82 3.49
CA ILE A 144 22.72 3.41 2.78
C ILE A 144 22.36 4.83 2.32
N THR A 145 23.23 5.78 2.61
CA THR A 145 23.19 7.17 2.12
C THR A 145 24.39 7.48 1.23
N GLY A 146 24.34 8.57 0.46
CA GLY A 146 25.39 9.01 -0.45
C GLY A 146 25.42 8.23 -1.77
N VAL A 147 24.29 7.64 -2.15
CA VAL A 147 24.16 6.80 -3.34
C VAL A 147 23.41 7.54 -4.44
N ASP A 148 23.83 7.38 -5.69
CA ASP A 148 23.07 7.89 -6.84
C ASP A 148 21.79 7.06 -7.05
N THR A 149 20.72 7.44 -6.34
CA THR A 149 19.41 6.78 -6.44
C THR A 149 18.77 6.95 -7.81
N ARG A 150 19.14 8.00 -8.57
CA ARG A 150 18.67 8.19 -9.94
C ARG A 150 19.29 7.17 -10.88
N ALA A 151 20.58 6.88 -10.75
CA ALA A 151 21.25 5.83 -11.53
C ALA A 151 20.64 4.45 -11.24
N ILE A 152 20.39 4.13 -9.95
CA ILE A 152 19.70 2.88 -9.57
C ILE A 152 18.31 2.84 -10.19
N THR A 153 17.53 3.91 -10.06
CA THR A 153 16.15 3.97 -10.57
C THR A 153 16.09 3.76 -12.09
N ARG A 154 16.97 4.42 -12.86
CA ARG A 154 17.04 4.22 -14.32
C ARG A 154 17.35 2.78 -14.67
N LEU A 155 18.33 2.18 -13.98
CA LEU A 155 18.70 0.79 -14.17
C LEU A 155 17.52 -0.14 -13.89
N LEU A 156 16.84 0.01 -12.75
CA LEU A 156 15.68 -0.83 -12.38
C LEU A 156 14.49 -0.63 -13.33
N ARG A 157 14.27 0.58 -13.84
CA ARG A 157 13.25 0.85 -14.85
C ARG A 157 13.55 0.13 -16.17
N ASP A 158 14.81 0.18 -16.62
CA ASP A 158 15.20 -0.31 -17.94
C ASP A 158 15.30 -1.85 -17.97
N GLN A 159 15.77 -2.49 -16.89
CA GLN A 159 16.00 -3.94 -16.84
C GLN A 159 14.99 -4.71 -15.95
N GLY A 160 14.16 -3.99 -15.21
CA GLY A 160 13.30 -4.55 -14.16
C GLY A 160 13.92 -4.57 -12.77
N THR A 161 13.09 -4.83 -11.77
CA THR A 161 13.52 -5.05 -10.38
C THR A 161 14.51 -6.21 -10.30
N THR A 162 15.54 -6.11 -9.45
CA THR A 162 16.58 -7.14 -9.33
C THR A 162 16.92 -7.41 -7.88
N LEU A 163 17.44 -8.61 -7.60
CA LEU A 163 17.89 -8.96 -6.26
C LEU A 163 19.13 -8.14 -5.88
N GLY A 164 19.18 -7.71 -4.63
CA GLY A 164 20.24 -6.90 -4.06
C GLY A 164 20.80 -7.50 -2.79
N ARG A 165 22.06 -7.17 -2.49
CA ARG A 165 22.71 -7.40 -1.21
C ARG A 165 23.20 -6.07 -0.65
N ILE A 166 22.81 -5.79 0.59
CA ILE A 166 23.41 -4.73 1.40
C ILE A 166 24.62 -5.31 2.13
N ALA A 167 25.77 -4.68 1.94
CA ALA A 167 27.02 -5.00 2.61
C ALA A 167 27.47 -3.80 3.44
N ILE A 168 27.76 -3.98 4.73
CA ILE A 168 28.10 -2.90 5.67
C ILE A 168 29.43 -3.19 6.36
N GLY A 169 30.22 -2.13 6.57
CA GLY A 169 31.49 -2.22 7.27
C GLY A 169 32.55 -2.95 6.44
N PRO A 170 33.29 -3.90 7.02
CA PRO A 170 34.32 -4.66 6.28
C PRO A 170 33.79 -5.32 5.00
N ASP A 171 32.53 -5.77 5.03
CA ASP A 171 31.89 -6.45 3.90
C ASP A 171 31.62 -5.54 2.70
N ALA A 172 31.59 -4.22 2.90
CA ALA A 172 31.37 -3.24 1.83
C ALA A 172 32.54 -3.21 0.83
N ALA A 173 33.74 -3.63 1.26
CA ALA A 173 34.92 -3.73 0.39
C ALA A 173 34.99 -5.08 -0.35
N LEU A 174 34.16 -6.06 0.02
CA LEU A 174 34.14 -7.36 -0.64
C LEU A 174 33.47 -7.27 -2.01
N PRO A 175 33.87 -8.10 -2.98
CA PRO A 175 33.22 -8.15 -4.27
C PRO A 175 31.75 -8.59 -4.15
N ALA A 176 30.97 -8.31 -5.19
CA ALA A 176 29.60 -8.80 -5.30
C ALA A 176 29.57 -10.33 -5.12
N PRO A 177 28.58 -10.87 -4.40
CA PRO A 177 28.46 -12.31 -4.20
C PRO A 177 28.08 -13.02 -5.51
N ASP A 178 28.32 -14.33 -5.57
CA ASP A 178 27.83 -15.17 -6.66
C ASP A 178 26.30 -15.03 -6.84
N ALA A 179 25.84 -15.08 -8.09
CA ALA A 179 24.43 -14.91 -8.44
C ALA A 179 23.49 -15.92 -7.74
N SER A 180 24.00 -17.09 -7.35
CA SER A 180 23.26 -18.13 -6.62
C SER A 180 23.03 -17.82 -5.13
N LYS A 181 23.79 -16.88 -4.55
CA LYS A 181 23.67 -16.48 -3.14
C LYS A 181 22.58 -15.45 -2.88
N TYR A 182 22.05 -14.81 -3.93
CA TYR A 182 20.96 -13.86 -3.78
C TYR A 182 19.67 -14.59 -3.41
N TRP A 183 19.12 -14.23 -2.26
CA TRP A 183 17.79 -14.69 -1.84
C TRP A 183 16.70 -13.94 -2.61
N ASP A 184 15.72 -14.71 -3.10
CA ASP A 184 14.60 -14.22 -3.88
C ASP A 184 13.32 -14.28 -3.02
N PRO A 185 12.85 -13.14 -2.48
CA PRO A 185 11.64 -13.11 -1.64
C PRO A 185 10.38 -13.52 -2.42
N SER A 186 10.38 -13.42 -3.76
CA SER A 186 9.21 -13.74 -4.57
C SER A 186 8.88 -15.23 -4.61
N LYS A 187 9.79 -16.10 -4.15
CA LYS A 187 9.59 -17.56 -4.07
C LYS A 187 8.90 -18.01 -2.78
N GLU A 188 8.70 -17.09 -1.84
CA GLU A 188 8.07 -17.37 -0.56
C GLU A 188 6.67 -16.77 -0.51
N ASN A 189 5.80 -17.37 0.31
CA ASN A 189 4.51 -16.77 0.62
C ASN A 189 4.70 -15.62 1.62
N LEU A 190 4.99 -14.43 1.09
CA LEU A 190 5.19 -13.23 1.91
C LEU A 190 3.91 -12.79 2.62
N VAL A 191 2.73 -13.06 2.04
CA VAL A 191 1.43 -12.79 2.66
C VAL A 191 1.32 -13.55 3.98
N ASP A 192 1.70 -14.83 4.00
CA ASP A 192 1.67 -15.60 5.24
C ASP A 192 2.62 -15.03 6.31
N GLN A 193 3.71 -14.37 5.94
CA GLN A 193 4.62 -13.76 6.91
C GLN A 193 4.05 -12.49 7.56
N VAL A 194 3.14 -11.78 6.88
CA VAL A 194 2.63 -10.47 7.35
C VAL A 194 1.17 -10.49 7.81
N SER A 195 0.39 -11.47 7.36
CA SER A 195 -1.01 -11.64 7.75
C SER A 195 -1.15 -11.90 9.25
N THR A 196 -2.22 -11.39 9.85
CA THR A 196 -2.60 -11.74 11.22
C THR A 196 -2.71 -13.25 11.41
N LYS A 197 -2.32 -13.72 12.60
CA LYS A 197 -2.39 -15.13 12.99
C LYS A 197 -3.65 -15.47 13.79
N ALA A 198 -4.36 -14.46 14.27
CA ALA A 198 -5.59 -14.61 15.03
C ALA A 198 -6.64 -13.62 14.53
N VAL A 199 -7.90 -14.02 14.68
CA VAL A 199 -9.04 -13.14 14.41
C VAL A 199 -9.09 -12.06 15.48
N TYR A 200 -9.31 -10.81 15.08
CA TYR A 200 -9.52 -9.71 16.00
C TYR A 200 -10.57 -8.73 15.48
N GLU A 201 -11.12 -7.91 16.39
CA GLU A 201 -12.18 -6.96 16.08
C GLU A 201 -11.75 -5.52 16.34
N LEU A 202 -12.26 -4.61 15.53
CA LEU A 202 -12.11 -3.16 15.66
C LEU A 202 -13.50 -2.52 15.60
N ASN A 203 -13.76 -1.55 16.48
CA ASN A 203 -15.06 -0.88 16.60
C ASN A 203 -16.26 -1.86 16.67
N PRO A 204 -16.31 -2.78 17.65
CA PRO A 204 -17.33 -3.84 17.71
C PRO A 204 -18.77 -3.32 17.80
N THR A 205 -18.95 -2.05 18.18
CA THR A 205 -20.25 -1.36 18.26
C THR A 205 -20.69 -0.69 16.95
N GLY A 206 -19.91 -0.78 15.88
CA GLY A 206 -20.23 -0.18 14.58
C GLY A 206 -21.52 -0.72 13.96
N SER A 207 -22.19 0.11 13.15
CA SER A 207 -23.51 -0.21 12.57
C SER A 207 -23.48 -1.29 11.48
N ILE A 208 -22.31 -1.51 10.85
CA ILE A 208 -22.15 -2.42 9.71
C ILE A 208 -21.01 -3.38 9.94
N LYS A 209 -21.28 -4.68 9.85
CA LYS A 209 -20.29 -5.72 10.10
C LYS A 209 -19.50 -6.02 8.82
N ILE A 210 -18.20 -5.77 8.82
CA ILE A 210 -17.34 -6.00 7.66
C ILE A 210 -16.28 -7.03 8.03
N ALA A 211 -16.25 -8.13 7.28
CA ALA A 211 -15.14 -9.08 7.34
C ALA A 211 -13.98 -8.56 6.49
N VAL A 212 -12.76 -8.63 7.01
CA VAL A 212 -11.53 -8.27 6.30
C VAL A 212 -10.62 -9.50 6.20
N LEU A 213 -10.26 -9.91 5.00
CA LEU A 213 -9.16 -10.87 4.79
C LEU A 213 -7.84 -10.10 4.71
N ASP A 214 -6.96 -10.34 5.68
CA ASP A 214 -5.70 -9.64 5.85
C ASP A 214 -4.58 -10.28 5.03
N PHE A 215 -4.29 -9.73 3.87
CA PHE A 215 -3.14 -10.13 3.04
C PHE A 215 -1.84 -9.39 3.40
N GLY A 216 -1.84 -8.56 4.44
CA GLY A 216 -0.80 -7.56 4.72
C GLY A 216 -1.40 -6.16 4.84
N ALA A 217 -2.45 -6.04 5.65
CA ALA A 217 -3.28 -4.86 5.77
C ALA A 217 -2.46 -3.63 6.21
N LYS A 218 -2.51 -2.59 5.38
CA LYS A 218 -2.18 -1.24 5.82
C LYS A 218 -3.18 -0.77 6.88
N ALA A 219 -2.67 -0.23 7.98
CA ALA A 219 -3.50 0.28 9.07
C ALA A 219 -4.53 1.32 8.60
N ASN A 220 -4.20 2.13 7.57
CA ASN A 220 -5.14 3.13 7.08
C ASN A 220 -6.33 2.56 6.31
N ILE A 221 -6.27 1.32 5.81
CA ILE A 221 -7.44 0.59 5.29
C ILE A 221 -8.44 0.36 6.44
N LEU A 222 -7.97 -0.23 7.53
CA LEU A 222 -8.78 -0.54 8.70
C LEU A 222 -9.36 0.73 9.31
N ARG A 223 -8.52 1.78 9.43
CA ARG A 223 -8.92 3.10 9.91
C ARG A 223 -10.00 3.72 9.01
N SER A 224 -9.90 3.56 7.69
CA SER A 224 -10.87 4.09 6.73
C SER A 224 -12.25 3.42 6.83
N LEU A 225 -12.29 2.13 7.16
CA LEU A 225 -13.53 1.40 7.44
C LEU A 225 -14.13 1.81 8.79
N VAL A 226 -13.32 1.79 9.86
CA VAL A 226 -13.76 2.12 11.22
C VAL A 226 -14.30 3.55 11.32
N ARG A 227 -13.65 4.54 10.68
CA ARG A 227 -14.13 5.94 10.63
C ARG A 227 -15.47 6.11 9.92
N ARG A 228 -15.91 5.12 9.15
CA ARG A 228 -17.23 5.07 8.51
C ARG A 228 -18.24 4.25 9.30
N ASP A 229 -17.94 4.04 10.59
CA ASP A 229 -18.76 3.33 11.57
C ASP A 229 -18.95 1.83 11.24
N ALA A 230 -17.97 1.22 10.57
CA ALA A 230 -17.95 -0.23 10.41
C ALA A 230 -17.44 -0.92 11.68
N ALA A 231 -18.10 -2.02 12.07
CA ALA A 231 -17.57 -3.04 12.95
C ALA A 231 -16.74 -4.01 12.11
N VAL A 232 -15.42 -4.00 12.30
CA VAL A 232 -14.48 -4.69 11.43
C VAL A 232 -13.94 -5.93 12.14
N THR A 233 -14.15 -7.11 11.57
CA THR A 233 -13.48 -8.35 12.01
C THR A 233 -12.40 -8.71 11.00
N VAL A 234 -11.16 -8.77 11.45
CA VAL A 234 -10.00 -9.07 10.61
C VAL A 234 -9.61 -10.54 10.78
N PHE A 235 -9.50 -11.23 9.66
CA PHE A 235 -9.20 -12.65 9.56
C PHE A 235 -7.85 -12.89 8.87
N PRO A 236 -7.16 -14.00 9.18
CA PRO A 236 -5.99 -14.44 8.42
C PRO A 236 -6.31 -14.57 6.91
N TRP A 237 -5.30 -14.36 6.06
CA TRP A 237 -5.46 -14.33 4.59
C TRP A 237 -6.09 -15.60 4.00
N ASN A 238 -5.83 -16.76 4.62
CA ASN A 238 -6.32 -18.07 4.19
C ASN A 238 -7.55 -18.54 4.97
N TYR A 239 -8.16 -17.69 5.80
CA TYR A 239 -9.35 -18.05 6.56
C TYR A 239 -10.50 -18.46 5.63
N ASP A 240 -11.25 -19.51 6.00
CA ASP A 240 -12.45 -19.89 5.24
C ASP A 240 -13.64 -18.99 5.59
N PHE A 241 -13.71 -17.84 4.93
CA PHE A 241 -14.80 -16.89 5.10
C PHE A 241 -16.18 -17.51 4.82
N ASN A 242 -16.28 -18.52 3.94
CA ASN A 242 -17.56 -19.13 3.60
C ASN A 242 -18.26 -19.75 4.81
N ALA A 243 -17.52 -20.18 5.84
CA ALA A 243 -18.08 -20.74 7.06
C ALA A 243 -18.79 -19.71 7.96
N VAL A 244 -18.50 -18.42 7.79
CA VAL A 244 -19.00 -17.34 8.67
C VAL A 244 -19.66 -16.19 7.91
N ARG A 245 -19.73 -16.26 6.58
CA ARG A 245 -20.17 -15.15 5.69
C ARG A 245 -21.52 -14.53 6.05
N ASP A 246 -22.45 -15.32 6.58
CA ASP A 246 -23.81 -14.86 6.90
C ASP A 246 -23.84 -13.91 8.11
N GLN A 247 -22.76 -13.84 8.88
CA GLN A 247 -22.61 -12.94 10.03
C GLN A 247 -22.23 -11.50 9.63
N TYR A 248 -21.85 -11.29 8.37
CA TYR A 248 -21.26 -10.05 7.88
C TYR A 248 -22.13 -9.37 6.82
N ASP A 249 -22.03 -8.05 6.73
CA ASP A 249 -22.75 -7.19 5.79
C ASP A 249 -21.92 -6.90 4.52
N GLY A 250 -20.59 -7.12 4.55
CA GLY A 250 -19.68 -7.00 3.41
C GLY A 250 -18.33 -7.67 3.66
N LEU A 251 -17.59 -7.93 2.58
CA LEU A 251 -16.25 -8.54 2.62
C LEU A 251 -15.22 -7.59 2.00
N PHE A 252 -14.10 -7.40 2.67
CA PHE A 252 -13.00 -6.59 2.21
C PHE A 252 -11.72 -7.42 2.09
N LEU A 253 -10.97 -7.23 1.01
CA LEU A 253 -9.68 -7.89 0.78
C LEU A 253 -8.58 -6.84 0.73
N THR A 254 -7.60 -6.92 1.63
CA THR A 254 -6.58 -5.88 1.77
C THR A 254 -5.48 -5.97 0.72
N ASN A 255 -4.58 -4.98 0.75
CA ASN A 255 -3.28 -5.06 0.10
C ASN A 255 -2.41 -6.17 0.71
N GLY A 256 -1.26 -6.44 0.07
CA GLY A 256 -0.29 -7.41 0.54
C GLY A 256 0.97 -7.48 -0.33
N PRO A 257 2.06 -8.10 0.18
CA PRO A 257 3.30 -8.31 -0.57
C PRO A 257 3.24 -9.57 -1.45
N GLY A 258 4.23 -9.68 -2.36
CA GLY A 258 4.56 -10.94 -3.03
C GLY A 258 3.69 -11.27 -4.23
N ASP A 259 3.82 -12.52 -4.68
CA ASP A 259 3.14 -13.06 -5.85
C ASP A 259 1.72 -13.55 -5.47
N PRO A 260 0.65 -13.08 -6.13
CA PRO A 260 -0.71 -13.53 -5.85
C PRO A 260 -0.92 -15.04 -6.09
N ALA A 261 -0.05 -15.71 -6.86
CA ALA A 261 -0.10 -17.16 -7.04
C ALA A 261 0.10 -17.93 -5.72
N HIS A 262 0.84 -17.39 -4.75
CA HIS A 262 0.96 -17.99 -3.41
C HIS A 262 -0.35 -17.93 -2.61
N CYS A 263 -1.30 -17.11 -3.05
CA CYS A 263 -2.60 -16.91 -2.42
C CYS A 263 -3.74 -17.62 -3.18
N MET A 264 -3.42 -18.61 -4.03
CA MET A 264 -4.41 -19.35 -4.83
C MET A 264 -5.52 -19.99 -3.97
N GLU A 265 -5.18 -20.47 -2.77
CA GLU A 265 -6.17 -21.01 -1.83
C GLU A 265 -7.27 -19.97 -1.50
N ALA A 266 -6.88 -18.71 -1.25
CA ALA A 266 -7.83 -17.64 -0.98
C ALA A 266 -8.67 -17.31 -2.22
N ALA A 267 -8.08 -17.31 -3.43
CA ALA A 267 -8.82 -17.11 -4.67
C ALA A 267 -9.87 -18.21 -4.92
N LEU A 268 -9.55 -19.47 -4.63
CA LEU A 268 -10.49 -20.59 -4.75
C LEU A 268 -11.64 -20.49 -3.74
N LYS A 269 -11.35 -20.13 -2.49
CA LYS A 269 -12.37 -19.88 -1.47
C LYS A 269 -13.26 -18.70 -1.84
N LEU A 270 -12.67 -17.62 -2.35
CA LEU A 270 -13.39 -16.43 -2.81
C LEU A 270 -14.26 -16.75 -4.03
N ARG A 271 -13.80 -17.60 -4.95
CA ARG A 271 -14.63 -18.04 -6.10
C ARG A 271 -15.95 -18.62 -5.61
N LYS A 272 -15.93 -19.50 -4.61
CA LYS A 272 -17.15 -20.03 -3.98
C LYS A 272 -18.01 -18.90 -3.40
N THR A 273 -17.41 -17.96 -2.67
CA THR A 273 -18.12 -16.79 -2.12
C THR A 273 -18.79 -15.97 -3.21
N LEU A 274 -18.08 -15.69 -4.32
CA LEU A 274 -18.63 -14.93 -5.46
C LEU A 274 -19.82 -15.63 -6.11
N HIS A 275 -19.93 -16.96 -6.03
CA HIS A 275 -21.07 -17.70 -6.57
C HIS A 275 -22.27 -17.76 -5.60
N GLU A 276 -22.00 -17.86 -4.29
CA GLU A 276 -23.03 -18.16 -3.28
C GLU A 276 -23.47 -16.95 -2.46
N TRP A 277 -22.76 -15.82 -2.52
CA TRP A 277 -22.99 -14.66 -1.66
C TRP A 277 -23.14 -13.37 -2.47
N ASN A 278 -24.26 -12.67 -2.24
CA ASN A 278 -24.67 -11.50 -3.03
C ASN A 278 -24.40 -10.15 -2.33
N LYS A 279 -23.66 -10.16 -1.21
CA LYS A 279 -23.32 -8.92 -0.49
C LYS A 279 -22.07 -8.25 -1.09
N PRO A 280 -21.83 -6.96 -0.80
CA PRO A 280 -20.73 -6.24 -1.40
C PRO A 280 -19.35 -6.80 -1.06
N ILE A 281 -18.47 -6.81 -2.05
CA ILE A 281 -17.07 -7.23 -1.90
C ILE A 281 -16.15 -6.17 -2.51
N PHE A 282 -15.17 -5.70 -1.73
CA PHE A 282 -14.19 -4.72 -2.19
C PHE A 282 -12.75 -5.19 -1.95
N GLY A 283 -11.90 -5.20 -2.99
CA GLY A 283 -10.49 -5.56 -2.91
C GLY A 283 -9.53 -4.42 -3.27
N ILE A 284 -8.41 -4.31 -2.54
CA ILE A 284 -7.33 -3.34 -2.79
C ILE A 284 -6.03 -4.08 -3.09
N CYS A 285 -5.32 -3.68 -4.15
CA CYS A 285 -4.00 -4.21 -4.53
C CYS A 285 -3.99 -5.74 -4.63
N MET A 286 -3.40 -6.47 -3.66
CA MET A 286 -3.49 -7.93 -3.57
C MET A 286 -4.95 -8.41 -3.61
N GLY A 287 -5.85 -7.78 -2.84
CA GLY A 287 -7.27 -8.12 -2.85
C GLY A 287 -7.94 -7.99 -4.22
N HIS A 288 -7.54 -6.99 -5.03
CA HIS A 288 -8.00 -6.86 -6.42
C HIS A 288 -7.51 -8.02 -7.29
N GLN A 289 -6.26 -8.44 -7.14
CA GLN A 289 -5.70 -9.58 -7.87
C GLN A 289 -6.39 -10.89 -7.49
N ILE A 290 -6.67 -11.11 -6.20
CA ILE A 290 -7.41 -12.29 -5.73
C ILE A 290 -8.85 -12.31 -6.25
N ILE A 291 -9.54 -11.16 -6.31
CA ILE A 291 -10.85 -11.05 -6.96
C ILE A 291 -10.73 -11.43 -8.45
N GLY A 292 -9.73 -10.91 -9.16
CA GLY A 292 -9.51 -11.22 -10.57
C GLY A 292 -9.26 -12.71 -10.82
N MET A 293 -8.39 -13.33 -10.04
CA MET A 293 -8.11 -14.77 -10.13
C MET A 293 -9.33 -15.64 -9.79
N ALA A 294 -10.12 -15.21 -8.81
CA ALA A 294 -11.39 -15.87 -8.49
C ALA A 294 -12.40 -15.76 -9.65
N ALA A 295 -12.41 -14.62 -10.36
CA ALA A 295 -13.19 -14.37 -11.58
C ALA A 295 -12.67 -15.08 -12.84
N GLY A 296 -11.46 -15.66 -12.80
CA GLY A 296 -10.87 -16.41 -13.90
C GLY A 296 -9.82 -15.64 -14.73
N LEU A 297 -9.34 -14.48 -14.24
CA LEU A 297 -8.24 -13.74 -14.84
C LEU A 297 -6.89 -14.28 -14.37
N ASP A 298 -5.89 -14.19 -15.23
CA ASP A 298 -4.49 -14.43 -14.86
C ASP A 298 -3.85 -13.17 -14.26
N ALA A 299 -2.94 -13.35 -13.31
CA ALA A 299 -1.97 -12.33 -12.93
C ALA A 299 -0.63 -12.54 -13.65
N TYR A 300 0.10 -11.46 -13.90
CA TYR A 300 1.46 -11.50 -14.44
C TYR A 300 2.37 -10.55 -13.67
N ARG A 301 3.67 -10.86 -13.68
CA ARG A 301 4.70 -10.02 -13.07
C ARG A 301 5.10 -8.92 -14.05
N MET A 302 5.03 -7.67 -13.60
CA MET A 302 5.46 -6.50 -14.36
C MET A 302 7.00 -6.42 -14.42
N THR A 303 7.54 -5.59 -15.31
CA THR A 303 8.99 -5.36 -15.41
C THR A 303 9.56 -4.72 -14.14
N PHE A 304 9.01 -3.57 -13.72
CA PHE A 304 9.47 -2.85 -12.53
C PHE A 304 8.33 -2.42 -11.59
N GLY A 305 7.07 -2.76 -11.91
CA GLY A 305 5.90 -2.46 -11.09
C GLY A 305 5.53 -0.97 -11.01
N ASN A 306 4.38 -0.66 -10.42
CA ASN A 306 3.94 0.71 -10.19
C ASN A 306 4.09 1.08 -8.71
N ARG A 307 4.98 2.04 -8.44
CA ARG A 307 5.38 2.46 -7.08
C ARG A 307 5.53 3.96 -6.97
N GLY A 308 4.55 4.61 -6.35
CA GLY A 308 4.57 6.05 -6.15
C GLY A 308 3.20 6.66 -5.88
N HIS A 309 3.18 7.96 -5.58
CA HIS A 309 1.96 8.72 -5.27
C HIS A 309 1.41 9.52 -6.46
N ASN A 310 1.92 9.28 -7.67
CA ASN A 310 1.62 10.06 -8.86
C ASN A 310 1.15 9.18 -10.03
N GLN A 311 0.56 8.02 -9.76
CA GLN A 311 0.15 7.08 -10.81
C GLN A 311 -1.24 7.45 -11.35
N PRO A 312 -1.37 7.87 -12.61
CA PRO A 312 -2.64 8.24 -13.21
C PRO A 312 -3.42 7.01 -13.66
N VAL A 313 -4.69 6.92 -13.25
CA VAL A 313 -5.62 5.87 -13.70
C VAL A 313 -6.84 6.50 -14.37
N LEU A 314 -7.24 5.96 -15.52
CA LEU A 314 -8.45 6.34 -16.23
C LEU A 314 -9.59 5.42 -15.80
N ALA A 315 -10.70 6.00 -15.32
CA ALA A 315 -11.92 5.25 -15.05
C ALA A 315 -12.63 4.88 -16.36
N LEU A 316 -12.80 3.58 -16.61
CA LEU A 316 -13.49 3.05 -17.78
C LEU A 316 -15.00 2.87 -17.54
N ALA A 317 -15.40 2.70 -16.29
CA ALA A 317 -16.79 2.56 -15.87
C ALA A 317 -17.09 3.47 -14.67
N SER A 318 -18.37 3.75 -14.43
CA SER A 318 -18.84 4.49 -13.26
C SER A 318 -19.24 3.53 -12.13
N ALA A 319 -18.94 3.90 -10.89
CA ALA A 319 -19.44 3.24 -9.68
C ALA A 319 -19.25 4.16 -8.47
N GLY A 320 -20.31 4.38 -7.70
CA GLY A 320 -20.26 5.28 -6.53
C GLY A 320 -19.79 6.68 -6.92
N SER A 321 -18.75 7.14 -6.23
CA SER A 321 -18.06 8.41 -6.45
C SER A 321 -17.24 8.47 -7.76
N ILE A 322 -16.94 7.33 -8.37
CA ILE A 322 -16.12 7.24 -9.59
C ILE A 322 -16.96 7.48 -10.84
N LYS A 323 -16.50 8.44 -11.65
CA LYS A 323 -17.05 8.80 -12.96
C LYS A 323 -16.20 8.25 -14.11
N ALA A 324 -16.82 7.51 -15.02
CA ALA A 324 -16.20 7.07 -16.27
C ALA A 324 -15.65 8.26 -17.08
N GLY A 325 -14.53 8.04 -17.78
CA GLY A 325 -13.83 9.06 -18.58
C GLY A 325 -12.95 10.02 -17.76
N ARG A 326 -13.00 9.97 -16.42
CA ARG A 326 -12.15 10.80 -15.55
C ARG A 326 -10.84 10.09 -15.20
N VAL A 327 -9.75 10.86 -15.16
CA VAL A 327 -8.46 10.44 -14.61
C VAL A 327 -8.38 10.79 -13.12
N TYR A 328 -7.85 9.87 -12.33
CA TYR A 328 -7.57 10.04 -10.91
C TYR A 328 -6.07 9.82 -10.66
N VAL A 329 -5.48 10.63 -9.78
CA VAL A 329 -4.09 10.40 -9.35
C VAL A 329 -4.12 9.48 -8.14
N THR A 330 -3.31 8.43 -8.16
CA THR A 330 -3.37 7.35 -7.17
C THR A 330 -2.02 7.04 -6.56
N SER A 331 -2.06 6.50 -5.34
CA SER A 331 -0.92 5.84 -4.71
C SER A 331 -0.90 4.37 -5.11
N GLN A 332 0.25 3.87 -5.55
CA GLN A 332 0.43 2.47 -5.93
C GLN A 332 1.70 1.88 -5.34
N ASN A 333 1.65 0.59 -5.00
CA ASN A 333 2.80 -0.22 -4.61
C ASN A 333 2.55 -1.69 -4.97
N HIS A 334 2.80 -2.06 -6.23
CA HIS A 334 2.63 -3.43 -6.71
C HIS A 334 3.61 -3.80 -7.83
N GLN A 335 3.92 -5.09 -7.94
CA GLN A 335 4.79 -5.68 -8.98
C GLN A 335 4.03 -6.61 -9.93
N TYR A 336 2.77 -6.90 -9.62
CA TYR A 336 1.93 -7.84 -10.35
C TYR A 336 0.67 -7.10 -10.79
N ALA A 337 0.14 -7.48 -11.94
CA ALA A 337 -1.10 -6.92 -12.48
C ALA A 337 -1.95 -8.04 -13.07
N LEU A 338 -3.26 -7.80 -13.17
CA LEU A 338 -4.16 -8.70 -13.91
C LEU A 338 -3.95 -8.53 -15.41
N LYS A 339 -3.95 -9.64 -16.15
CA LYS A 339 -3.89 -9.61 -17.61
C LYS A 339 -5.21 -9.06 -18.16
N LEU A 340 -5.11 -8.05 -19.01
CA LEU A 340 -6.23 -7.63 -19.84
C LEU A 340 -6.49 -8.74 -20.89
N GLN A 341 -7.73 -9.19 -20.99
CA GLN A 341 -8.16 -10.21 -21.93
C GLN A 341 -9.42 -9.79 -22.68
N ASP A 342 -9.57 -10.27 -23.91
CA ASP A 342 -10.75 -10.07 -24.75
C ASP A 342 -11.14 -11.43 -25.37
N PRO A 343 -12.34 -11.98 -25.07
CA PRO A 343 -13.37 -11.42 -24.19
C PRO A 343 -12.98 -11.43 -22.70
N PHE A 344 -13.49 -10.44 -21.96
CA PHE A 344 -13.41 -10.43 -20.49
C PHE A 344 -14.31 -11.52 -19.88
N PRO A 345 -14.02 -12.05 -18.68
CA PRO A 345 -14.86 -13.08 -18.06
C PRO A 345 -16.31 -12.62 -17.91
N ALA A 346 -17.25 -13.53 -18.18
CA ALA A 346 -18.68 -13.22 -18.14
C ALA A 346 -19.10 -12.64 -16.77
N GLY A 347 -19.84 -11.53 -16.80
CA GLY A 347 -20.28 -10.81 -15.60
C GLY A 347 -19.23 -9.88 -14.98
N TRP A 348 -18.09 -9.67 -15.66
CA TRP A 348 -17.04 -8.74 -15.25
C TRP A 348 -16.69 -7.73 -16.34
N GLU A 349 -16.21 -6.57 -15.94
CA GLU A 349 -15.68 -5.53 -16.83
C GLU A 349 -14.43 -4.87 -16.22
N PRO A 350 -13.50 -4.36 -17.05
CA PRO A 350 -12.45 -3.45 -16.60
C PRO A 350 -13.06 -2.18 -15.98
N PHE A 351 -12.53 -1.77 -14.82
CA PHE A 351 -12.98 -0.57 -14.11
C PHE A 351 -11.99 0.59 -14.28
N PHE A 352 -10.69 0.30 -14.20
CA PHE A 352 -9.63 1.29 -14.39
C PHE A 352 -8.50 0.71 -15.23
N ILE A 353 -7.82 1.62 -15.94
CA ILE A 353 -6.58 1.30 -16.65
C ILE A 353 -5.53 2.37 -16.32
N ASN A 354 -4.27 1.97 -16.22
CA ASN A 354 -3.18 2.90 -16.00
C ASN A 354 -2.93 3.74 -17.25
N CYS A 355 -2.82 5.07 -17.12
CA CYS A 355 -2.60 5.93 -18.29
C CYS A 355 -1.16 5.88 -18.84
N ASN A 356 -0.19 5.40 -18.06
CA ASN A 356 1.22 5.32 -18.47
C ASN A 356 1.54 4.01 -19.20
N ASP A 357 1.05 2.87 -18.70
CA ASP A 357 1.47 1.53 -19.17
C ASP A 357 0.31 0.64 -19.63
N SER A 358 -0.94 1.13 -19.56
CA SER A 358 -2.15 0.38 -19.93
C SER A 358 -2.41 -0.91 -19.14
N SER A 359 -1.77 -1.10 -17.98
CA SER A 359 -2.09 -2.20 -17.07
C SER A 359 -3.49 -2.05 -16.47
N VAL A 360 -4.12 -3.17 -16.13
CA VAL A 360 -5.44 -3.18 -15.47
C VAL A 360 -5.28 -2.66 -14.05
N GLU A 361 -5.99 -1.58 -13.72
CA GLU A 361 -5.92 -0.93 -12.42
C GLU A 361 -7.21 -1.10 -11.60
N GLY A 362 -8.20 -1.78 -12.17
CA GLY A 362 -9.43 -2.13 -11.48
C GLY A 362 -10.34 -3.00 -12.33
N ILE A 363 -11.14 -3.81 -11.65
CA ILE A 363 -12.21 -4.63 -12.24
C ILE A 363 -13.47 -4.48 -11.41
N LYS A 364 -14.62 -4.67 -12.03
CA LYS A 364 -15.90 -4.73 -11.33
C LYS A 364 -16.85 -5.72 -11.97
N SER A 365 -17.84 -6.16 -11.20
CA SER A 365 -18.95 -6.94 -11.72
C SER A 365 -19.87 -6.05 -12.56
N THR A 366 -20.37 -6.58 -13.67
CA THR A 366 -21.28 -5.84 -14.56
C THR A 366 -22.68 -5.72 -13.94
N ALA A 367 -23.50 -4.81 -14.47
CA ALA A 367 -24.88 -4.66 -14.01
C ALA A 367 -25.71 -5.94 -14.20
N GLU A 368 -25.49 -6.67 -15.30
CA GLU A 368 -26.21 -7.90 -15.64
C GLU A 368 -25.89 -9.05 -14.66
N SER A 369 -24.70 -9.03 -14.04
CA SER A 369 -24.34 -10.02 -13.03
C SER A 369 -25.18 -9.90 -11.76
N GLY A 370 -25.80 -8.74 -11.51
CA GLY A 370 -26.51 -8.41 -10.27
C GLY A 370 -25.61 -8.30 -9.03
N LYS A 371 -24.31 -8.51 -9.16
CA LYS A 371 -23.35 -8.50 -8.05
C LYS A 371 -22.80 -7.11 -7.77
N LYS A 372 -22.30 -6.93 -6.56
CA LYS A 372 -21.69 -5.68 -6.06
C LYS A 372 -20.24 -5.94 -5.69
N VAL A 373 -19.44 -6.32 -6.68
CA VAL A 373 -18.03 -6.67 -6.46
C VAL A 373 -17.15 -5.76 -7.29
N TRP A 374 -16.14 -5.18 -6.66
CA TRP A 374 -15.11 -4.44 -7.36
C TRP A 374 -13.76 -4.59 -6.66
N GLY A 375 -12.69 -4.40 -7.41
CA GLY A 375 -11.36 -4.31 -6.86
C GLY A 375 -10.55 -3.28 -7.61
N VAL A 376 -9.68 -2.56 -6.90
CA VAL A 376 -8.73 -1.61 -7.48
C VAL A 376 -7.31 -2.02 -7.13
N GLN A 377 -6.41 -1.85 -8.08
CA GLN A 377 -5.00 -2.23 -7.95
C GLN A 377 -4.19 -1.16 -7.19
N PHE A 378 -4.67 0.09 -7.20
CA PHE A 378 -4.13 1.20 -6.42
C PHE A 378 -4.67 1.23 -4.99
N HIS A 379 -4.22 2.20 -4.19
CA HIS A 379 -4.48 2.34 -2.76
C HIS A 379 -5.35 3.58 -2.44
N PRO A 380 -6.69 3.47 -2.51
CA PRO A 380 -7.60 4.57 -2.17
C PRO A 380 -7.45 5.10 -0.74
N GLU A 381 -6.99 4.27 0.20
CA GLU A 381 -6.77 4.67 1.58
C GLU A 381 -5.65 5.70 1.67
N SER A 382 -4.69 5.64 0.74
CA SER A 382 -3.48 6.45 0.75
C SER A 382 -2.75 6.37 2.11
N ALA A 383 -1.70 7.16 2.28
CA ALA A 383 -1.08 7.54 3.55
C ALA A 383 0.06 8.52 3.17
N GLY A 384 -0.34 9.75 2.88
CA GLY A 384 0.53 10.82 2.34
C GLY A 384 0.70 10.82 0.80
N GLY A 385 -0.05 9.99 0.09
CA GLY A 385 -0.39 10.17 -1.34
C GLY A 385 -1.72 10.92 -1.54
N PRO A 386 -2.22 11.03 -2.78
CA PRO A 386 -3.47 11.75 -3.09
C PRO A 386 -4.70 11.09 -2.42
N LEU A 387 -5.73 11.89 -2.15
CA LEU A 387 -6.99 11.43 -1.52
C LEU A 387 -8.14 11.34 -2.54
N ASP A 388 -7.85 11.47 -3.83
CA ASP A 388 -8.82 11.57 -4.93
C ASP A 388 -9.82 10.39 -5.02
N THR A 389 -9.48 9.25 -4.42
CA THR A 389 -10.27 8.01 -4.47
C THR A 389 -10.72 7.52 -3.08
N ILE A 390 -10.49 8.29 -2.01
CA ILE A 390 -10.83 7.88 -0.63
C ILE A 390 -12.33 7.59 -0.44
N GLU A 391 -13.18 8.23 -1.23
CA GLU A 391 -14.63 8.05 -1.19
C GLU A 391 -15.08 6.64 -1.61
N MET A 392 -14.22 5.84 -2.25
CA MET A 392 -14.53 4.44 -2.53
C MET A 392 -14.81 3.62 -1.25
N PHE A 393 -14.23 4.00 -0.11
CA PHE A 393 -14.59 3.42 1.19
C PHE A 393 -15.99 3.83 1.63
N SER A 394 -16.39 5.08 1.37
CA SER A 394 -17.74 5.58 1.66
C SER A 394 -18.76 4.85 0.81
N ASP A 395 -18.45 4.68 -0.48
CA ASP A 395 -19.26 3.93 -1.44
C ASP A 395 -19.46 2.47 -0.99
N PHE A 396 -18.37 1.79 -0.60
CA PHE A 396 -18.42 0.40 -0.11
C PHE A 396 -19.31 0.23 1.13
N VAL A 397 -19.08 1.06 2.16
CA VAL A 397 -19.88 0.98 3.40
C VAL A 397 -21.34 1.33 3.13
N SER A 398 -21.61 2.29 2.24
CA SER A 398 -22.97 2.67 1.86
C SER A 398 -23.70 1.55 1.11
N GLU A 399 -23.02 0.83 0.22
CA GLU A 399 -23.59 -0.33 -0.45
C GLU A 399 -23.91 -1.46 0.56
N CYS A 400 -23.05 -1.68 1.55
CA CYS A 400 -23.32 -2.64 2.63
C CYS A 400 -24.56 -2.22 3.46
N LYS A 401 -24.68 -0.93 3.77
CA LYS A 401 -25.86 -0.36 4.46
C LYS A 401 -27.13 -0.57 3.63
N ALA A 402 -27.09 -0.24 2.35
CA ALA A 402 -28.22 -0.37 1.44
C ALA A 402 -28.68 -1.83 1.33
N HIS A 403 -27.74 -2.77 1.19
CA HIS A 403 -28.04 -4.20 1.14
C HIS A 403 -28.66 -4.73 2.45
N LYS A 404 -28.16 -4.26 3.61
CA LYS A 404 -28.73 -4.61 4.92
C LYS A 404 -30.17 -4.11 5.09
N LEU A 405 -30.46 -2.89 4.61
CA LEU A 405 -31.79 -2.29 4.68
C LEU A 405 -32.78 -2.93 3.70
N SER A 406 -32.34 -3.30 2.49
CA SER A 406 -33.21 -3.94 1.49
C SER A 406 -33.71 -5.33 1.93
N LEU A 407 -32.95 -6.03 2.78
CA LEU A 407 -33.39 -7.27 3.43
C LEU A 407 -34.45 -7.04 4.54
N GLY A 408 -34.55 -5.81 5.08
CA GLY A 408 -35.54 -5.42 6.09
C GLY A 408 -36.83 -4.81 5.51
N HIS A 409 -36.84 -4.44 4.23
CA HIS A 409 -37.99 -3.83 3.56
C HIS A 409 -38.16 -4.37 2.13
N THR A 410 -39.02 -5.36 1.95
CA THR A 410 -39.71 -5.54 0.66
C THR A 410 -40.69 -4.38 0.47
N VAL A 411 -40.32 -3.32 -0.26
CA VAL A 411 -41.14 -2.61 -1.28
C VAL A 411 -40.20 -1.74 -2.14
N ALA A 412 -40.47 -1.77 -3.45
CA ALA A 412 -39.77 -1.08 -4.54
C ALA A 412 -39.82 0.46 -4.47
N HIS A 413 -38.77 1.11 -4.99
CA HIS A 413 -38.94 2.27 -5.86
C HIS A 413 -37.74 2.49 -6.79
N SER A 414 -38.05 2.67 -8.07
CA SER A 414 -37.17 3.14 -9.13
C SER A 414 -36.97 4.66 -9.04
N MET A 415 -35.74 5.13 -9.15
CA MET A 415 -35.44 6.52 -9.49
C MET A 415 -34.69 6.56 -10.83
N GLU A 416 -35.29 7.23 -11.81
CA GLU A 416 -34.61 7.66 -13.03
C GLU A 416 -33.81 8.92 -12.73
N THR A 417 -32.54 8.93 -13.13
CA THR A 417 -31.72 10.15 -13.20
C THR A 417 -31.39 10.42 -14.66
N THR A 418 -31.88 11.56 -15.15
CA THR A 418 -31.48 12.14 -16.43
C THR A 418 -30.03 12.62 -16.34
N VAL A 419 -29.20 12.17 -17.27
CA VAL A 419 -27.82 12.62 -17.44
C VAL A 419 -27.82 13.71 -18.50
N GLU A 420 -27.44 14.94 -18.14
CA GLU A 420 -27.09 15.97 -19.12
C GLU A 420 -25.78 15.61 -19.82
N ALA A 421 -25.81 15.58 -21.15
CA ALA A 421 -24.65 15.36 -22.00
C ALA A 421 -23.71 16.56 -21.97
N PRO A 422 -22.38 16.37 -22.10
CA PRO A 422 -21.46 17.48 -22.26
C PRO A 422 -21.75 18.22 -23.57
N LEU A 423 -21.82 19.55 -23.50
CA LEU A 423 -21.83 20.42 -24.67
C LEU A 423 -20.48 20.32 -25.40
N ASP A 424 -20.48 19.67 -26.56
CA ASP A 424 -19.41 19.81 -27.55
C ASP A 424 -19.45 21.24 -28.10
N ILE A 425 -18.49 22.07 -27.68
CA ILE A 425 -18.32 23.41 -28.25
C ILE A 425 -17.39 23.26 -29.47
N PRO A 426 -17.87 23.42 -30.72
CA PRO A 426 -17.00 23.41 -31.87
C PRO A 426 -16.09 24.62 -31.82
N VAL A 427 -14.79 24.40 -31.70
CA VAL A 427 -13.78 25.46 -31.71
C VAL A 427 -13.74 26.08 -33.12
N LYS A 428 -14.48 27.17 -33.31
CA LYS A 428 -14.22 28.09 -34.44
C LYS A 428 -13.04 28.99 -34.05
N ARG A 429 -11.91 28.81 -34.76
CA ARG A 429 -10.68 29.62 -34.76
C ARG A 429 -10.50 30.55 -33.54
N VAL A 430 -9.70 30.11 -32.56
CA VAL A 430 -9.24 30.97 -31.46
C VAL A 430 -8.09 31.84 -31.96
N ALA A 431 -8.28 33.16 -31.97
CA ALA A 431 -7.18 34.09 -32.19
C ALA A 431 -6.31 34.13 -30.92
N VAL A 432 -5.05 33.71 -31.05
CA VAL A 432 -4.05 33.84 -29.98
C VAL A 432 -3.39 35.21 -30.14
N ALA A 433 -3.77 36.18 -29.32
CA ALA A 433 -3.08 37.45 -29.24
C ALA A 433 -1.78 37.26 -28.45
N ALA A 434 -0.63 37.43 -29.11
CA ALA A 434 0.63 37.63 -28.41
C ALA A 434 0.61 39.04 -27.79
N ALA A 435 0.78 39.13 -26.48
CA ALA A 435 1.07 40.41 -25.84
C ALA A 435 2.43 40.89 -26.35
N ALA A 436 2.46 42.09 -26.95
CA ALA A 436 3.68 42.77 -27.38
C ALA A 436 4.39 43.44 -26.19
#